data_AF-A0A291DHR1-F1
#
_entry.id   AF-A0A291DHR1-F1
#
_cell.length_a   1.000
_cell.length_b   1.000
_cell.length_c   1.000
_cell.angle_alpha   90.00
_cell.angle_beta   90.00
_cell.angle_gamma   90.00
#
_symmetry.space_group_name_H-M   'P 1'
#
loop_
_entity.id
_entity.type
_entity.pdbx_description
1 polymer ?
#
loop_
_entity_poly.entity_id
_entity_poly.type
_entity_poly.pdbx_seq_one_letter_code
_entity_poly.pdbx_strand_id
1 'polypeptide(L)'
;MEILASFFGWMNHKLECLFIYISFEGILAVTASILALLIPVALLVIENNGNSTDGSFKWDKMVLFNQVIDIKNVVVGLSLIVFPLVLWSKENYVLNTIVLLAYLYGLSKVLTLLKNSYYWIVSKKIDGENFKNINRQKYIESLSSEDFQTRLEVWDLIWNDSKEREGMDRDALLDLYFEQYSKLIDSKEKRSFLLVFYRDFDLDYYTFKKTQELLEDNLAQVLPKEENNDFDNQRYLLWSLYDQLFLEVSRKVIGDRNYEYEFKNWFDKLLLNFSDHQYNEFLSSVGMDFLEIVRLSVYNYNYYELDYILPNNLVYDNVNGKEKKDAIKNVFMTWLKNSYIILPEKDLKDKFFANKIFEFIFQKAEPISFFRIIGFTMFINDFVYDDQILEERIFAYASEPNIFIGIGRIYSFNKESDSSNFENRIIAEKNWTYKFILHLGSQGYYYLQNEDILNKVIHAIEQVRTKNADIDELGLARLNGVHSELLGYKKILQSEYRK
;
A
#
# COMPACT_ATOMS: atom_id res chain seq x y z
N MET A 1 31.78 -50.43 -51.00
CA MET A 1 32.54 -49.21 -51.32
C MET A 1 32.13 -48.58 -52.64
N GLU A 2 31.92 -49.35 -53.72
CA GLU A 2 31.49 -48.81 -55.04
C GLU A 2 30.13 -48.09 -55.03
N ILE A 3 29.15 -48.56 -54.25
CA ILE A 3 27.84 -47.90 -54.12
C ILE A 3 27.95 -46.53 -53.42
N LEU A 4 28.86 -46.40 -52.45
CA LEU A 4 29.13 -45.11 -51.80
C LEU A 4 29.85 -44.17 -52.76
N ALA A 5 30.84 -44.66 -53.51
CA ALA A 5 31.55 -43.86 -54.51
C ALA A 5 30.63 -43.38 -55.66
N SER A 6 29.71 -44.22 -56.14
CA SER A 6 28.74 -43.83 -57.17
C SER A 6 27.70 -42.84 -56.64
N PHE A 7 27.26 -42.99 -55.38
CA PHE A 7 26.37 -42.05 -54.71
C PHE A 7 27.04 -40.68 -54.51
N PHE A 8 28.28 -40.64 -54.03
CA PHE A 8 29.05 -39.39 -53.90
C PHE A 8 29.32 -38.73 -55.26
N GLY A 9 29.63 -39.50 -56.30
CA GLY A 9 29.81 -38.98 -57.66
C GLY A 9 28.53 -38.39 -58.26
N TRP A 10 27.40 -39.07 -58.08
CA TRP A 10 26.08 -38.58 -58.51
C TRP A 10 25.66 -37.31 -57.76
N MET A 11 25.88 -37.28 -56.44
CA MET A 11 25.62 -36.11 -55.61
C MET A 11 26.50 -34.91 -56.03
N ASN A 12 27.79 -35.14 -56.30
CA ASN A 12 28.70 -34.08 -56.74
C ASN A 12 28.28 -33.49 -58.09
N HIS A 13 27.81 -34.32 -59.03
CA HIS A 13 27.32 -33.86 -60.33
C HIS A 13 26.01 -33.06 -60.23
N LYS A 14 25.11 -33.43 -59.31
CA LYS A 14 23.89 -32.65 -59.04
C LYS A 14 24.20 -31.30 -58.38
N LEU A 15 25.18 -31.25 -57.49
CA LEU A 15 25.65 -30.01 -56.85
C LEU A 15 26.36 -29.11 -57.87
N GLU A 16 27.19 -29.67 -58.74
CA GLU A 16 27.85 -28.94 -59.85
C GLU A 16 26.83 -28.22 -60.73
N CYS A 17 25.76 -28.91 -61.16
CA CYS A 17 24.65 -28.28 -61.88
C CYS A 17 23.98 -27.13 -61.11
N LEU A 18 23.83 -27.23 -59.80
CA LEU A 18 23.22 -26.19 -58.97
C LEU A 18 24.13 -24.95 -58.84
N PHE A 19 25.44 -25.15 -58.72
CA PHE A 19 26.43 -24.06 -58.62
C PHE A 19 26.73 -23.38 -59.97
N ILE A 20 26.32 -23.96 -61.10
CA ILE A 20 26.32 -23.27 -62.40
C ILE A 20 25.30 -22.10 -62.41
N TYR A 21 24.18 -22.24 -61.69
CA TYR A 21 23.13 -21.21 -61.62
C TYR A 21 23.32 -20.21 -60.48
N ILE A 22 24.12 -20.54 -59.46
CA ILE A 22 24.41 -19.67 -58.32
C ILE A 22 25.85 -19.18 -58.44
N SER A 23 26.05 -18.01 -59.07
CA SER A 23 27.38 -17.41 -59.19
C SER A 23 27.83 -16.76 -57.89
N PHE A 24 29.11 -16.91 -57.55
CA PHE A 24 29.72 -16.21 -56.41
C PHE A 24 29.55 -14.69 -56.50
N GLU A 25 29.68 -14.13 -57.70
CA GLU A 25 29.42 -12.73 -58.00
C GLU A 25 27.97 -12.31 -57.69
N GLY A 26 27.00 -13.19 -57.97
CA GLY A 26 25.60 -12.97 -57.60
C GLY A 26 25.39 -12.92 -56.09
N ILE A 27 26.02 -13.84 -55.34
CA ILE A 27 25.93 -13.85 -53.88
C ILE A 27 26.61 -12.61 -53.28
N LEU A 28 27.75 -12.18 -53.83
CA LEU A 28 28.41 -10.93 -53.44
C LEU A 28 27.54 -9.71 -53.72
N ALA A 29 26.90 -9.63 -54.89
CA ALA A 29 26.02 -8.53 -55.26
C ALA A 29 24.80 -8.42 -54.33
N VAL A 30 24.17 -9.55 -53.98
CA VAL A 30 23.07 -9.60 -53.00
C VAL A 30 23.54 -9.13 -51.63
N THR A 31 24.69 -9.62 -51.17
CA THR A 31 25.29 -9.23 -49.89
C THR A 31 25.57 -7.73 -49.82
N ALA A 32 26.21 -7.18 -50.86
CA ALA A 32 26.50 -5.75 -50.96
C ALA A 32 25.21 -4.91 -50.98
N SER A 33 24.18 -5.36 -51.70
CA SER A 33 22.88 -4.67 -51.76
C SER A 33 22.18 -4.62 -50.40
N ILE A 34 22.24 -5.72 -49.64
CA ILE A 34 21.64 -5.80 -48.31
C ILE A 34 22.41 -4.94 -47.30
N LEU A 35 23.74 -4.98 -47.32
CA LEU A 35 24.57 -4.10 -46.49
C LEU A 35 24.32 -2.62 -46.81
N ALA A 36 24.17 -2.28 -48.09
CA ALA A 36 23.82 -0.93 -48.52
C ALA A 36 22.43 -0.50 -48.02
N LEU A 37 21.45 -1.43 -47.95
CA LEU A 37 20.11 -1.18 -47.41
C LEU A 37 20.08 -1.02 -45.89
N LEU A 38 20.96 -1.72 -45.17
CA LEU A 38 21.03 -1.64 -43.71
C LEU A 38 21.43 -0.26 -43.20
N ILE A 39 22.29 0.46 -43.94
CA ILE A 39 22.77 1.79 -43.52
C ILE A 39 21.63 2.82 -43.45
N PRO A 40 20.83 3.07 -44.51
CA PRO A 40 19.69 3.97 -44.44
C PRO A 40 18.62 3.54 -43.45
N VAL A 41 18.36 2.22 -43.34
CA VAL A 41 17.38 1.70 -42.37
C VAL A 41 17.85 1.96 -40.93
N ALA A 42 19.12 1.72 -40.61
CA ALA A 42 19.67 2.01 -39.30
C ALA A 42 19.59 3.51 -38.96
N LEU A 43 19.91 4.39 -39.91
CA LEU A 43 19.77 5.85 -39.73
C LEU A 43 18.32 6.24 -39.45
N LEU A 44 17.37 5.79 -40.29
CA LEU A 44 15.94 6.08 -40.11
C LEU A 44 15.39 5.55 -38.79
N VAL A 45 15.87 4.40 -38.33
CA VAL A 45 15.46 3.80 -37.07
C VAL A 45 16.01 4.60 -35.87
N ILE A 46 17.27 5.05 -35.93
CA ILE A 46 17.92 5.79 -34.85
C ILE A 46 17.40 7.23 -34.75
N GLU A 47 17.26 7.92 -35.88
CA GLU A 47 16.81 9.33 -35.92
C GLU A 47 15.35 9.50 -35.52
N ASN A 48 14.49 8.52 -35.80
CA ASN A 48 13.08 8.56 -35.39
C ASN A 48 12.85 8.16 -33.92
N ASN A 49 13.89 7.78 -33.17
CA ASN A 49 13.76 7.31 -31.78
C ASN A 49 14.18 8.38 -30.77
N GLY A 50 13.23 8.82 -29.92
CA GLY A 50 13.46 9.74 -28.80
C GLY A 50 13.09 11.19 -29.09
N ASN A 51 12.38 11.47 -30.19
CA ASN A 51 11.80 12.78 -30.46
C ASN A 51 10.38 12.83 -29.88
N SER A 52 10.18 13.63 -28.84
CA SER A 52 8.94 13.70 -28.06
C SER A 52 7.71 14.17 -28.85
N THR A 53 7.94 14.79 -30.01
CA THR A 53 6.87 15.23 -30.94
C THR A 53 6.21 14.08 -31.70
N ASP A 54 6.76 12.86 -31.62
CA ASP A 54 6.43 11.73 -32.52
C ASP A 54 5.85 10.49 -31.80
N GLY A 55 5.51 10.58 -30.51
CA GLY A 55 4.96 9.46 -29.74
C GLY A 55 5.98 8.34 -29.44
N SER A 56 7.28 8.66 -29.48
CA SER A 56 8.35 7.77 -29.05
C SER A 56 8.68 7.98 -27.57
N PHE A 57 8.87 6.89 -26.84
CA PHE A 57 9.29 6.91 -25.44
C PHE A 57 10.81 6.98 -25.32
N LYS A 58 11.34 7.51 -24.22
CA LYS A 58 12.79 7.55 -23.96
C LYS A 58 13.41 6.16 -23.94
N TRP A 59 12.65 5.18 -23.44
CA TRP A 59 13.06 3.79 -23.33
C TRP A 59 12.85 2.97 -24.62
N ASP A 60 12.24 3.55 -25.66
CA ASP A 60 12.07 2.87 -26.97
C ASP A 60 13.40 2.49 -27.62
N LYS A 61 14.49 3.22 -27.32
CA LYS A 61 15.83 2.84 -27.79
C LYS A 61 16.22 1.47 -27.27
N MET A 62 15.91 1.16 -26.02
CA MET A 62 16.23 -0.14 -25.41
C MET A 62 15.37 -1.25 -26.02
N VAL A 63 14.07 -1.00 -26.22
CA VAL A 63 13.15 -1.90 -26.92
C VAL A 63 13.65 -2.19 -28.33
N LEU A 64 14.09 -1.16 -29.04
CA LEU A 64 14.60 -1.28 -30.38
C LEU A 64 15.82 -2.21 -30.44
N PHE A 65 16.83 -1.97 -29.60
CA PHE A 65 18.05 -2.76 -29.64
C PHE A 65 17.83 -4.22 -29.19
N ASN A 66 16.94 -4.45 -28.22
CA ASN A 66 16.72 -5.79 -27.68
C ASN A 66 15.72 -6.60 -28.50
N GLN A 67 14.58 -6.01 -28.86
CA GLN A 67 13.45 -6.76 -29.45
C GLN A 67 13.31 -6.57 -30.98
N VAL A 68 13.60 -5.37 -31.50
CA VAL A 68 13.38 -5.07 -32.93
C VAL A 68 14.60 -5.44 -33.77
N ILE A 69 15.77 -4.98 -33.34
CA ILE A 69 17.07 -5.27 -33.96
C ILE A 69 17.56 -6.64 -33.52
N ASP A 70 17.48 -6.93 -32.21
CA ASP A 70 18.10 -8.11 -31.60
C ASP A 70 19.58 -8.24 -32.01
N ILE A 71 20.41 -7.41 -31.37
CA ILE A 71 21.80 -7.22 -31.78
C ILE A 71 22.60 -8.53 -31.89
N LYS A 72 22.26 -9.55 -31.09
CA LYS A 72 22.87 -10.87 -31.13
C LYS A 72 22.56 -11.56 -32.47
N ASN A 73 21.29 -11.57 -32.87
CA ASN A 73 20.87 -12.12 -34.16
C ASN A 73 21.45 -11.34 -35.35
N VAL A 74 21.66 -10.03 -35.22
CA VAL A 74 22.33 -9.23 -36.27
C VAL A 74 23.79 -9.64 -36.45
N VAL A 75 24.54 -9.71 -35.35
CA VAL A 75 25.95 -10.10 -35.39
C VAL A 75 26.12 -11.50 -35.97
N VAL A 76 25.26 -12.44 -35.55
CA VAL A 76 25.23 -13.80 -36.11
C VAL A 76 24.86 -13.80 -37.58
N GLY A 77 23.81 -13.06 -37.98
CA GLY A 77 23.36 -12.96 -39.36
C GLY A 77 24.44 -12.39 -40.29
N LEU A 78 25.05 -11.27 -39.91
CA LEU A 78 26.13 -10.64 -40.67
C LEU A 78 27.36 -11.55 -40.74
N SER A 79 27.74 -12.21 -39.64
CA SER A 79 28.85 -13.17 -39.63
C SER A 79 28.60 -14.31 -40.60
N LEU A 80 27.37 -14.85 -40.64
CA LEU A 80 26.98 -15.95 -41.52
C LEU A 80 26.80 -15.55 -42.99
N ILE A 81 26.63 -14.27 -43.28
CA ILE A 81 26.62 -13.77 -44.65
C ILE A 81 28.05 -13.49 -45.13
N VAL A 82 28.95 -13.02 -44.26
CA VAL A 82 30.31 -12.58 -44.64
C VAL A 82 31.33 -13.71 -44.57
N PHE A 83 31.44 -14.43 -43.44
CA PHE A 83 32.49 -15.44 -43.24
C PHE A 83 32.38 -16.64 -44.19
N PRO A 84 31.18 -17.19 -44.46
CA PRO A 84 31.06 -18.32 -45.39
C PRO A 84 31.50 -17.97 -46.81
N LEU A 85 31.40 -16.72 -47.25
CA LEU A 85 31.87 -16.28 -48.56
C LEU A 85 33.39 -16.35 -48.72
N VAL A 86 34.14 -16.20 -47.62
CA VAL A 86 35.61 -16.37 -47.61
C VAL A 86 36.00 -17.82 -47.88
N LEU A 87 35.13 -18.77 -47.51
CA LEU A 87 35.36 -20.22 -47.65
C LEU A 87 34.86 -20.79 -48.98
N TRP A 88 34.33 -19.94 -49.88
CA TRP A 88 33.83 -20.38 -51.18
C TRP A 88 34.98 -20.87 -52.07
N SER A 89 34.92 -22.12 -52.52
CA SER A 89 35.95 -22.73 -53.37
C SER A 89 35.35 -23.25 -54.66
N LYS A 90 35.98 -22.96 -55.80
CA LYS A 90 35.55 -23.49 -57.11
C LYS A 90 35.68 -25.02 -57.21
N GLU A 91 36.45 -25.64 -56.33
CA GLU A 91 36.84 -27.06 -56.44
C GLU A 91 36.11 -27.97 -55.44
N ASN A 92 35.38 -27.42 -54.45
CA ASN A 92 34.74 -28.20 -53.38
C ASN A 92 33.25 -27.90 -53.24
N TYR A 93 32.42 -28.63 -54.00
CA TYR A 93 30.97 -28.45 -54.02
C TYR A 93 30.27 -28.82 -52.69
N VAL A 94 30.81 -29.77 -51.93
CA VAL A 94 30.26 -30.16 -50.62
C VAL A 94 30.44 -29.02 -49.61
N LEU A 95 31.63 -28.43 -49.57
CA LEU A 95 31.91 -27.25 -48.73
C LEU A 95 31.03 -26.05 -49.13
N ASN A 96 30.89 -25.78 -50.44
CA ASN A 96 30.03 -24.71 -50.94
C ASN A 96 28.56 -24.91 -50.56
N THR A 97 28.09 -26.15 -50.46
CA THR A 97 26.71 -26.45 -50.04
C THR A 97 26.48 -26.07 -48.58
N ILE A 98 27.43 -26.41 -47.71
CA ILE A 98 27.39 -26.04 -46.28
C ILE A 98 27.46 -24.50 -46.14
N VAL A 99 28.36 -23.86 -46.89
CA VAL A 99 28.50 -22.40 -46.98
C VAL A 99 27.20 -21.74 -47.43
N LEU A 100 26.53 -22.29 -48.45
CA LEU A 100 25.27 -21.76 -48.97
C LEU A 100 24.14 -21.88 -47.94
N LEU A 101 24.04 -23.00 -47.22
CA LEU A 101 23.06 -23.16 -46.14
C LEU A 101 23.30 -22.16 -45.00
N ALA A 102 24.55 -21.97 -44.60
CA ALA A 102 24.93 -20.97 -43.60
C ALA A 102 24.58 -19.54 -44.07
N TYR A 103 24.88 -19.24 -45.33
CA TYR A 103 24.55 -17.97 -45.98
C TYR A 103 23.04 -17.72 -46.00
N LEU A 104 22.23 -18.69 -46.44
CA LEU A 104 20.77 -18.57 -46.49
C LEU A 104 20.16 -18.38 -45.09
N TYR A 105 20.72 -19.04 -44.07
CA TYR A 105 20.31 -18.85 -42.69
C TYR A 105 20.65 -17.43 -42.19
N GLY A 106 21.87 -16.93 -42.47
CA GLY A 106 22.27 -15.55 -42.17
C GLY A 106 21.40 -14.52 -42.89
N LEU A 107 21.12 -14.76 -44.18
CA LEU A 107 20.24 -13.93 -45.01
C LEU A 107 18.84 -13.83 -44.43
N SER A 108 18.26 -14.96 -43.99
CA SER A 108 16.96 -14.99 -43.32
C SER A 108 16.93 -14.11 -42.06
N LYS A 109 18.00 -14.13 -41.26
CA LYS A 109 18.13 -13.28 -40.05
C LYS A 109 18.16 -11.79 -40.41
N VAL A 110 18.94 -11.40 -41.42
CA VAL A 110 19.05 -9.98 -41.84
C VAL A 110 17.76 -9.48 -42.48
N LEU A 111 17.08 -10.32 -43.29
CA LEU A 111 15.77 -9.97 -43.85
C LEU A 111 14.70 -9.82 -42.76
N THR A 112 14.74 -10.65 -41.72
CA THR A 112 13.85 -10.52 -40.57
C THR A 112 14.08 -9.20 -39.83
N LEU A 113 15.34 -8.80 -39.63
CA LEU A 113 15.67 -7.48 -39.09
C LEU A 113 15.10 -6.35 -39.96
N LEU A 114 15.34 -6.37 -41.27
CA LEU A 114 14.84 -5.32 -42.17
C LEU A 114 13.31 -5.23 -42.11
N LYS A 115 12.63 -6.37 -42.07
CA LYS A 115 11.18 -6.46 -41.89
C LYS A 115 10.73 -5.83 -40.56
N ASN A 116 11.35 -6.21 -39.45
CA ASN A 116 11.00 -5.68 -38.12
C ASN A 116 11.27 -4.18 -38.01
N SER A 117 12.40 -3.70 -38.51
CA SER A 117 12.74 -2.28 -38.57
C SER A 117 11.73 -1.49 -39.42
N TYR A 118 11.31 -2.05 -40.57
CA TYR A 118 10.27 -1.44 -41.38
C TYR A 118 8.92 -1.33 -40.63
N TYR A 119 8.47 -2.39 -39.96
CA TYR A 119 7.24 -2.33 -39.16
C TYR A 119 7.35 -1.37 -37.98
N TRP A 120 8.54 -1.25 -37.35
CA TRP A 120 8.79 -0.25 -36.30
C TRP A 120 8.64 1.19 -36.83
N ILE A 121 9.10 1.45 -38.05
CA ILE A 121 8.98 2.78 -38.69
C ILE A 121 7.53 3.05 -39.11
N VAL A 122 6.86 2.09 -39.77
CA VAL A 122 5.56 2.30 -40.43
C VAL A 122 4.36 2.18 -39.49
N SER A 123 4.50 1.49 -38.36
CA SER A 123 3.45 1.40 -37.32
C SER A 123 2.98 2.76 -36.78
N LYS A 124 3.66 3.87 -37.08
CA LYS A 124 3.18 5.25 -36.86
C LYS A 124 1.94 5.61 -37.69
N LYS A 125 1.69 4.95 -38.83
CA LYS A 125 0.72 5.38 -39.85
C LYS A 125 -0.54 4.51 -39.94
N ILE A 126 -0.62 3.42 -39.18
CA ILE A 126 -1.69 2.43 -39.30
C ILE A 126 -2.40 2.35 -37.95
N ASP A 127 -3.57 2.97 -37.87
CA ASP A 127 -4.48 2.83 -36.73
C ASP A 127 -4.94 1.35 -36.66
N GLY A 128 -4.34 0.57 -35.74
CA GLY A 128 -4.83 -0.78 -35.41
C GLY A 128 -3.77 -1.89 -35.31
N GLU A 129 -2.57 -1.74 -35.87
CA GLU A 129 -1.48 -2.72 -35.69
C GLU A 129 -0.34 -2.12 -34.84
N ASN A 130 -0.48 -2.20 -33.52
CA ASN A 130 0.52 -1.61 -32.62
C ASN A 130 1.74 -2.53 -32.42
N PHE A 131 2.48 -2.78 -33.51
CA PHE A 131 3.74 -3.52 -33.51
C PHE A 131 4.73 -2.95 -32.47
N LYS A 132 4.71 -1.63 -32.24
CA LYS A 132 5.52 -1.00 -31.19
C LYS A 132 5.11 -1.47 -29.80
N ASN A 133 3.84 -1.40 -29.43
CA ASN A 133 3.36 -1.84 -28.12
C ASN A 133 3.59 -3.33 -27.86
N ILE A 134 3.45 -4.18 -28.88
CA ILE A 134 3.76 -5.61 -28.74
C ILE A 134 5.25 -5.81 -28.39
N ASN A 135 6.16 -5.11 -29.07
CA ASN A 135 7.59 -5.24 -28.78
C ASN A 135 7.99 -4.57 -27.46
N ARG A 136 7.32 -3.45 -27.10
CA ARG A 136 7.45 -2.80 -25.78
C ARG A 136 7.06 -3.76 -24.67
N GLN A 137 5.93 -4.45 -24.80
CA GLN A 137 5.48 -5.44 -23.82
C GLN A 137 6.46 -6.61 -23.71
N LYS A 138 6.90 -7.19 -24.84
CA LYS A 138 7.93 -8.24 -24.86
C LYS A 138 9.23 -7.81 -24.20
N TYR A 139 9.64 -6.55 -24.40
CA TYR A 139 10.81 -6.01 -23.73
C TYR A 139 10.61 -5.98 -22.22
N ILE A 140 9.48 -5.46 -21.74
CA ILE A 140 9.16 -5.42 -20.30
C ILE A 140 9.12 -6.83 -19.70
N GLU A 141 8.52 -7.81 -20.39
CA GLU A 141 8.53 -9.22 -19.94
C GLU A 141 9.97 -9.77 -19.83
N SER A 142 10.83 -9.43 -20.79
CA SER A 142 12.24 -9.85 -20.80
C SER A 142 13.06 -9.20 -19.69
N LEU A 143 12.65 -8.02 -19.16
CA LEU A 143 13.35 -7.35 -18.06
C LEU A 143 13.51 -8.25 -16.85
N SER A 144 12.57 -9.16 -16.61
CA SER A 144 12.65 -10.11 -15.48
C SER A 144 13.96 -10.91 -15.42
N SER A 145 14.62 -11.14 -16.57
CA SER A 145 15.90 -11.82 -16.70
C SER A 145 17.14 -10.91 -16.64
N GLU A 146 16.94 -9.59 -16.66
CA GLU A 146 18.02 -8.59 -16.58
C GLU A 146 18.41 -8.31 -15.11
N ASP A 147 19.54 -7.63 -14.93
CA ASP A 147 19.99 -7.21 -13.60
C ASP A 147 18.99 -6.23 -12.94
N PHE A 148 18.95 -6.24 -11.60
CA PHE A 148 17.98 -5.44 -10.85
C PHE A 148 18.06 -3.94 -11.17
N GLN A 149 19.26 -3.39 -11.36
CA GLN A 149 19.45 -1.96 -11.60
C GLN A 149 18.84 -1.55 -12.94
N THR A 150 19.10 -2.31 -14.00
CA THR A 150 18.49 -2.10 -15.32
C THR A 150 16.96 -2.19 -15.24
N ARG A 151 16.41 -3.18 -14.52
CA ARG A 151 14.96 -3.31 -14.32
C ARG A 151 14.38 -2.06 -13.65
N LEU A 152 15.01 -1.61 -12.57
CA LEU A 152 14.57 -0.46 -11.80
C LEU A 152 14.61 0.83 -12.63
N GLU A 153 15.69 1.05 -13.38
CA GLU A 153 15.83 2.24 -14.24
C GLU A 153 14.78 2.30 -15.33
N VAL A 154 14.44 1.17 -15.95
CA VAL A 154 13.39 1.12 -16.97
C VAL A 154 12.01 1.41 -16.38
N TRP A 155 11.68 0.79 -15.24
CA TRP A 155 10.41 1.08 -14.57
C TRP A 155 10.32 2.52 -14.07
N ASP A 156 11.43 3.07 -13.59
CA ASP A 156 11.51 4.48 -13.23
C ASP A 156 11.21 5.37 -14.43
N LEU A 157 11.81 5.10 -15.60
CA LEU A 157 11.53 5.84 -16.84
C LEU A 157 10.06 5.73 -17.27
N ILE A 158 9.46 4.55 -17.19
CA ILE A 158 8.06 4.31 -17.58
C ILE A 158 7.10 5.09 -16.67
N TRP A 159 7.36 5.10 -15.36
CA TRP A 159 6.44 5.70 -14.39
C TRP A 159 6.66 7.20 -14.18
N ASN A 160 7.87 7.71 -14.37
CA ASN A 160 8.24 9.12 -14.16
C ASN A 160 7.45 10.15 -14.99
N ASP A 161 6.89 9.78 -16.14
CA ASP A 161 6.02 10.67 -16.91
C ASP A 161 4.89 9.86 -17.57
N SER A 162 3.65 10.31 -17.40
CA SER A 162 2.46 9.77 -18.08
C SER A 162 2.61 9.64 -19.60
N LYS A 163 3.40 10.51 -20.24
CA LYS A 163 3.68 10.46 -21.68
C LYS A 163 4.52 9.26 -22.09
N GLU A 164 5.30 8.66 -21.18
CA GLU A 164 6.18 7.51 -21.46
C GLU A 164 5.43 6.17 -21.54
N ARG A 165 4.10 6.22 -21.39
CA ARG A 165 3.16 5.10 -21.43
C ARG A 165 1.87 5.42 -22.18
N GLU A 166 1.83 6.56 -22.86
CA GLU A 166 0.64 7.01 -23.59
C GLU A 166 0.26 6.01 -24.70
N GLY A 167 -0.99 5.57 -24.71
CA GLY A 167 -1.48 4.58 -25.66
C GLY A 167 -1.04 3.14 -25.37
N MET A 168 -0.38 2.86 -24.25
CA MET A 168 -0.23 1.51 -23.71
C MET A 168 -1.41 1.16 -22.80
N ASP A 169 -1.71 -0.13 -22.69
CA ASP A 169 -2.69 -0.62 -21.72
C ASP A 169 -2.11 -0.50 -20.30
N ARG A 170 -2.72 0.40 -19.50
CA ARG A 170 -2.30 0.69 -18.12
C ARG A 170 -2.41 -0.55 -17.23
N ASP A 171 -3.48 -1.31 -17.36
CA ASP A 171 -3.77 -2.45 -16.50
C ASP A 171 -2.76 -3.57 -16.77
N ALA A 172 -2.48 -3.84 -18.05
CA ALA A 172 -1.45 -4.80 -18.45
C ALA A 172 -0.04 -4.39 -17.96
N LEU A 173 0.28 -3.08 -17.98
CA LEU A 173 1.55 -2.59 -17.44
C LEU A 173 1.66 -2.77 -15.93
N LEU A 174 0.58 -2.49 -15.20
CA LEU A 174 0.54 -2.71 -13.75
C LEU A 174 0.64 -4.20 -13.41
N ASP A 175 -0.03 -5.09 -14.16
CA ASP A 175 0.13 -6.54 -14.01
C ASP A 175 1.60 -6.97 -14.14
N LEU A 176 2.30 -6.54 -15.19
CA LEU A 176 3.71 -6.85 -15.40
C LEU A 176 4.61 -6.28 -14.30
N TYR A 177 4.30 -5.06 -13.83
CA TYR A 177 5.03 -4.42 -12.75
C TYR A 177 4.93 -5.24 -11.45
N PHE A 178 3.71 -5.59 -11.05
CA PHE A 178 3.48 -6.36 -9.82
C PHE A 178 3.95 -7.81 -9.93
N GLU A 179 3.89 -8.43 -11.12
CA GLU A 179 4.50 -9.73 -11.36
C GLU A 179 6.01 -9.69 -11.12
N GLN A 180 6.71 -8.67 -11.61
CA GLN A 180 8.15 -8.52 -11.36
C GLN A 180 8.44 -8.22 -9.89
N TYR A 181 7.63 -7.37 -9.26
CA TYR A 181 7.74 -7.05 -7.84
C TYR A 181 7.65 -8.29 -6.96
N SER A 182 6.66 -9.16 -7.20
CA SER A 182 6.42 -10.36 -6.42
C SER A 182 7.57 -11.38 -6.45
N LYS A 183 8.42 -11.32 -7.50
CA LYS A 183 9.61 -12.17 -7.65
C LYS A 183 10.82 -11.67 -6.84
N LEU A 184 10.80 -10.42 -6.37
CA LEU A 184 11.87 -9.86 -5.55
C LEU A 184 11.83 -10.48 -4.14
N ILE A 185 13.01 -10.80 -3.61
CA ILE A 185 13.16 -11.40 -2.26
C ILE A 185 13.81 -10.39 -1.30
N ASP A 186 14.79 -9.63 -1.78
CA ASP A 186 15.54 -8.68 -0.97
C ASP A 186 14.70 -7.44 -0.60
N SER A 187 14.76 -7.05 0.68
CA SER A 187 13.97 -5.93 1.22
C SER A 187 14.36 -4.58 0.60
N LYS A 188 15.64 -4.36 0.30
CA LYS A 188 16.14 -3.12 -0.31
C LYS A 188 15.72 -3.03 -1.77
N GLU A 189 15.76 -4.14 -2.49
CA GLU A 189 15.26 -4.24 -3.87
C GLU A 189 13.75 -3.98 -3.92
N LYS A 190 12.96 -4.68 -3.10
CA LYS A 190 11.50 -4.45 -2.98
C LYS A 190 11.21 -2.97 -2.68
N ARG A 191 11.89 -2.39 -1.70
CA ARG A 191 11.70 -0.98 -1.33
C ARG A 191 11.97 -0.05 -2.50
N SER A 192 13.11 -0.23 -3.19
CA SER A 192 13.50 0.64 -4.29
C SER A 192 12.50 0.54 -5.45
N PHE A 193 12.01 -0.67 -5.73
CA PHE A 193 10.97 -0.89 -6.71
C PHE A 193 9.68 -0.17 -6.30
N LEU A 194 9.18 -0.42 -5.08
CA LEU A 194 7.92 0.17 -4.59
C LEU A 194 7.92 1.70 -4.58
N LEU A 195 9.06 2.34 -4.35
CA LEU A 195 9.19 3.80 -4.43
C LEU A 195 8.85 4.36 -5.81
N VAL A 196 9.13 3.60 -6.88
CA VAL A 196 8.76 4.00 -8.26
C VAL A 196 7.24 4.09 -8.39
N PHE A 197 6.52 3.08 -7.90
CA PHE A 197 5.05 3.08 -7.92
C PHE A 197 4.46 4.16 -7.01
N TYR A 198 5.04 4.36 -5.82
CA TYR A 198 4.53 5.31 -4.85
C TYR A 198 4.61 6.77 -5.33
N ARG A 199 5.65 7.14 -6.09
CA ARG A 199 5.88 8.52 -6.55
C ARG A 199 4.70 9.13 -7.30
N ASP A 200 4.08 8.33 -8.17
CA ASP A 200 2.98 8.76 -9.04
C ASP A 200 1.70 7.97 -8.75
N PHE A 201 1.50 7.59 -7.47
CA PHE A 201 0.35 6.80 -7.04
C PHE A 201 -0.96 7.55 -7.31
N ASP A 202 -1.78 6.99 -8.20
CA ASP A 202 -3.12 7.47 -8.51
C ASP A 202 -4.15 6.36 -8.31
N LEU A 203 -5.27 6.70 -7.67
CA LEU A 203 -6.26 5.70 -7.27
C LEU A 203 -7.35 5.60 -8.34
N ASP A 204 -7.41 4.45 -8.99
CA ASP A 204 -8.57 3.96 -9.72
C ASP A 204 -8.95 2.56 -9.21
N TYR A 205 -10.06 2.00 -9.70
CA TYR A 205 -10.54 0.69 -9.25
C TYR A 205 -9.50 -0.43 -9.41
N TYR A 206 -8.80 -0.44 -10.54
CA TYR A 206 -7.81 -1.48 -10.83
C TYR A 206 -6.56 -1.34 -9.93
N THR A 207 -6.04 -0.12 -9.80
CA THR A 207 -4.89 0.20 -8.95
C THR A 207 -5.20 -0.02 -7.47
N PHE A 208 -6.44 0.23 -7.04
CA PHE A 208 -6.91 -0.10 -5.70
C PHE A 208 -6.78 -1.60 -5.43
N LYS A 209 -7.36 -2.44 -6.29
CA LYS A 209 -7.31 -3.90 -6.17
C LYS A 209 -5.87 -4.44 -6.12
N LYS A 210 -5.00 -3.95 -7.01
CA LYS A 210 -3.59 -4.36 -7.02
C LYS A 210 -2.84 -3.93 -5.77
N THR A 211 -3.15 -2.75 -5.23
CA THR A 211 -2.56 -2.27 -3.98
C THR A 211 -3.02 -3.11 -2.79
N GLN A 212 -4.28 -3.54 -2.78
CA GLN A 212 -4.81 -4.45 -1.76
C GLN A 212 -4.06 -5.79 -1.77
N GLU A 213 -3.93 -6.42 -2.95
CA GLU A 213 -3.20 -7.68 -3.14
C GLU A 213 -1.74 -7.53 -2.68
N LEU A 214 -1.06 -6.47 -3.10
CA LEU A 214 0.31 -6.14 -2.69
C LEU A 214 0.46 -6.08 -1.16
N LEU A 215 -0.40 -5.33 -0.49
CA LEU A 215 -0.32 -5.12 0.95
C LEU A 215 -0.66 -6.39 1.73
N GLU A 216 -1.70 -7.14 1.32
CA GLU A 216 -2.05 -8.44 1.92
C GLU A 216 -0.89 -9.42 1.87
N ASP A 217 -0.24 -9.54 0.70
CA ASP A 217 0.81 -10.53 0.49
C ASP A 217 2.12 -10.18 1.22
N ASN A 218 2.40 -8.89 1.42
CA ASN A 218 3.72 -8.44 1.84
C ASN A 218 3.81 -7.86 3.25
N LEU A 219 2.75 -7.22 3.80
CA LEU A 219 2.81 -6.62 5.14
C LEU A 219 3.14 -7.66 6.21
N ALA A 220 2.47 -8.81 6.18
CA ALA A 220 2.71 -9.90 7.11
C ALA A 220 4.11 -10.52 6.98
N GLN A 221 4.80 -10.33 5.85
CA GLN A 221 6.18 -10.80 5.67
C GLN A 221 7.19 -9.84 6.31
N VAL A 222 6.92 -8.53 6.30
CA VAL A 222 7.84 -7.53 6.84
C VAL A 222 7.59 -7.22 8.32
N LEU A 223 6.37 -7.41 8.81
CA LEU A 223 6.06 -7.27 10.23
C LEU A 223 6.71 -8.42 11.04
N PRO A 224 7.37 -8.13 12.18
CA PRO A 224 7.91 -9.17 13.04
C PRO A 224 6.78 -10.03 13.60
N LYS A 225 7.01 -11.34 13.73
CA LYS A 225 6.02 -12.27 14.32
C LYS A 225 6.11 -12.35 15.84
N GLU A 226 7.27 -12.00 16.39
CA GLU A 226 7.62 -12.02 17.80
C GLU A 226 8.64 -10.87 18.04
N GLU A 227 8.80 -10.47 19.30
CA GLU A 227 9.83 -9.49 19.69
C GLU A 227 11.21 -9.97 19.23
N ASN A 228 11.83 -9.25 18.30
CA ASN A 228 13.13 -9.60 17.76
C ASN A 228 14.11 -8.43 17.91
N ASN A 229 15.20 -8.68 18.63
CA ASN A 229 16.24 -7.68 18.89
C ASN A 229 17.21 -7.47 17.71
N ASP A 230 17.21 -8.37 16.71
CA ASP A 230 18.01 -8.25 15.48
C ASP A 230 17.15 -7.75 14.31
N PHE A 231 16.61 -6.54 14.43
CA PHE A 231 15.75 -5.98 13.39
C PHE A 231 16.56 -5.39 12.23
N ASP A 232 16.32 -5.89 11.02
CA ASP A 232 16.94 -5.39 9.79
C ASP A 232 16.40 -4.00 9.42
N ASN A 233 17.28 -3.00 9.37
CA ASN A 233 16.95 -1.63 8.97
C ASN A 233 16.29 -1.55 7.58
N GLN A 234 16.66 -2.39 6.61
CA GLN A 234 16.04 -2.36 5.28
C GLN A 234 14.61 -2.88 5.32
N ARG A 235 14.36 -3.92 6.10
CA ARG A 235 13.01 -4.44 6.37
C ARG A 235 12.13 -3.40 7.07
N TYR A 236 12.68 -2.64 8.03
CA TYR A 236 11.98 -1.52 8.67
C TYR A 236 11.56 -0.44 7.68
N LEU A 237 12.49 -0.02 6.83
CA LEU A 237 12.21 1.02 5.83
C LEU A 237 11.18 0.56 4.79
N LEU A 238 11.17 -0.73 4.44
CA LEU A 238 10.16 -1.32 3.57
C LEU A 238 8.79 -1.36 4.25
N TRP A 239 8.73 -1.78 5.53
CA TRP A 239 7.51 -1.74 6.32
C TRP A 239 6.94 -0.31 6.40
N SER A 240 7.75 0.68 6.77
CA SER A 240 7.31 2.08 6.83
C SER A 240 6.74 2.58 5.50
N LEU A 241 7.25 2.10 4.35
CA LEU A 241 6.70 2.45 3.04
C LEU A 241 5.34 1.78 2.77
N TYR A 242 5.14 0.54 3.21
CA TYR A 242 3.81 -0.07 3.14
C TYR A 242 2.79 0.61 4.06
N ASP A 243 3.20 1.05 5.24
CA ASP A 243 2.36 1.83 6.15
C ASP A 243 1.91 3.14 5.49
N GLN A 244 2.85 3.85 4.85
CA GLN A 244 2.54 5.06 4.07
C GLN A 244 1.57 4.78 2.92
N LEU A 245 1.77 3.68 2.19
CA LEU A 245 0.87 3.27 1.12
C LEU A 245 -0.53 2.91 1.64
N PHE A 246 -0.62 2.18 2.76
CA PHE A 246 -1.88 1.88 3.43
C PHE A 246 -2.64 3.15 3.82
N LEU A 247 -1.95 4.11 4.43
CA LEU A 247 -2.54 5.40 4.82
C LEU A 247 -2.97 6.23 3.62
N GLU A 248 -2.20 6.21 2.53
CA GLU A 248 -2.53 6.94 1.30
C GLU A 248 -3.76 6.35 0.59
N VAL A 249 -3.85 5.02 0.51
CA VAL A 249 -5.06 4.33 0.04
C VAL A 249 -6.25 4.70 0.93
N SER A 250 -6.07 4.66 2.26
CA SER A 250 -7.11 5.03 3.21
C SER A 250 -7.61 6.46 2.99
N ARG A 251 -6.73 7.44 2.79
CA ARG A 251 -7.12 8.85 2.51
C ARG A 251 -7.95 9.00 1.24
N LYS A 252 -7.61 8.27 0.19
CA LYS A 252 -8.29 8.39 -1.11
C LYS A 252 -9.61 7.62 -1.16
N VAL A 253 -9.71 6.53 -0.41
CA VAL A 253 -10.89 5.65 -0.38
C VAL A 253 -11.92 6.10 0.66
N ILE A 254 -11.46 6.52 1.84
CA ILE A 254 -12.33 7.01 2.92
C ILE A 254 -12.84 8.39 2.52
N GLY A 255 -13.97 8.44 1.84
CA GLY A 255 -14.28 9.61 1.03
C GLY A 255 -15.15 9.31 -0.18
N ASP A 256 -15.08 8.07 -0.66
CA ASP A 256 -15.76 7.61 -1.85
C ASP A 256 -16.62 6.36 -1.58
N ARG A 257 -17.94 6.55 -1.67
CA ARG A 257 -18.96 5.51 -1.46
C ARG A 257 -18.80 4.27 -2.32
N ASN A 258 -18.11 4.39 -3.47
CA ASN A 258 -17.89 3.24 -4.35
C ASN A 258 -16.92 2.22 -3.74
N TYR A 259 -16.06 2.64 -2.82
CA TYR A 259 -14.98 1.82 -2.29
C TYR A 259 -15.16 1.42 -0.82
N GLU A 260 -16.03 2.09 -0.06
CA GLU A 260 -16.19 1.91 1.40
C GLU A 260 -16.36 0.45 1.83
N TYR A 261 -17.32 -0.27 1.22
CA TYR A 261 -17.60 -1.66 1.57
C TYR A 261 -16.43 -2.59 1.25
N GLU A 262 -15.79 -2.40 0.09
CA GLU A 262 -14.64 -3.21 -0.33
C GLU A 262 -13.43 -2.95 0.56
N PHE A 263 -13.16 -1.69 0.88
CA PHE A 263 -12.09 -1.28 1.79
C PHE A 263 -12.29 -1.85 3.19
N LYS A 264 -13.49 -1.73 3.76
CA LYS A 264 -13.80 -2.29 5.08
C LYS A 264 -13.53 -3.78 5.13
N ASN A 265 -14.03 -4.54 4.16
CA ASN A 265 -13.85 -6.00 4.13
C ASN A 265 -12.38 -6.40 3.95
N TRP A 266 -11.66 -5.69 3.07
CA TRP A 266 -10.23 -5.90 2.89
C TRP A 266 -9.44 -5.61 4.16
N PHE A 267 -9.68 -4.46 4.79
CA PHE A 267 -8.97 -4.09 6.01
C PHE A 267 -9.30 -5.05 7.17
N ASP A 268 -10.56 -5.50 7.27
CA ASP A 268 -10.96 -6.50 8.25
C ASP A 268 -10.22 -7.83 8.06
N LYS A 269 -10.12 -8.29 6.81
CA LYS A 269 -9.38 -9.51 6.44
C LYS A 269 -7.87 -9.37 6.70
N LEU A 270 -7.29 -8.20 6.39
CA LEU A 270 -5.88 -7.91 6.65
C LEU A 270 -5.56 -8.05 8.14
N LEU A 271 -6.36 -7.42 9.01
CA LEU A 271 -6.19 -7.51 10.47
C LEU A 271 -6.41 -8.92 11.01
N LEU A 272 -7.36 -9.66 10.44
CA LEU A 272 -7.64 -11.04 10.83
C LEU A 272 -6.44 -11.97 10.58
N ASN A 273 -5.69 -11.74 9.50
CA ASN A 273 -4.57 -12.57 9.10
C ASN A 273 -3.28 -12.32 9.91
N PHE A 274 -3.20 -11.24 10.67
CA PHE A 274 -2.05 -10.94 11.52
C PHE A 274 -2.01 -11.78 12.80
N SER A 275 -0.80 -12.21 13.18
CA SER A 275 -0.55 -12.69 14.55
C SER A 275 -0.78 -11.57 15.57
N ASP A 276 -0.89 -11.91 16.86
CA ASP A 276 -1.11 -10.94 17.93
C ASP A 276 -0.04 -9.82 17.95
N HIS A 277 1.24 -10.20 17.83
CA HIS A 277 2.34 -9.24 17.75
C HIS A 277 2.31 -8.41 16.47
N GLN A 278 2.09 -9.02 15.30
CA GLN A 278 1.99 -8.28 14.02
C GLN A 278 0.86 -7.26 14.03
N TYR A 279 -0.28 -7.66 14.62
CA TYR A 279 -1.43 -6.79 14.79
C TYR A 279 -1.09 -5.60 15.69
N ASN A 280 -0.38 -5.83 16.79
CA ASN A 280 0.06 -4.77 17.68
C ASN A 280 1.03 -3.80 17.00
N GLU A 281 2.05 -4.31 16.31
CA GLU A 281 3.04 -3.50 15.60
C GLU A 281 2.39 -2.64 14.51
N PHE A 282 1.54 -3.25 13.68
CA PHE A 282 0.83 -2.53 12.61
C PHE A 282 -0.09 -1.44 13.18
N LEU A 283 -0.93 -1.76 14.17
CA LEU A 283 -1.81 -0.74 14.75
C LEU A 283 -1.06 0.36 15.50
N SER A 284 0.09 0.03 16.11
CA SER A 284 0.94 1.02 16.76
C SER A 284 1.59 1.98 15.75
N SER A 285 1.85 1.53 14.52
CA SER A 285 2.45 2.38 13.48
C SER A 285 1.42 3.22 12.72
N VAL A 286 0.28 2.65 12.31
CA VAL A 286 -0.70 3.35 11.46
C VAL A 286 -2.02 3.73 12.15
N GLY A 287 -2.35 3.11 13.29
CA GLY A 287 -3.70 3.18 13.86
C GLY A 287 -4.15 4.59 14.22
N MET A 288 -3.21 5.39 14.75
CA MET A 288 -3.43 6.80 15.09
C MET A 288 -3.79 7.65 13.86
N ASP A 289 -2.94 7.59 12.84
CA ASP A 289 -3.10 8.34 11.61
C ASP A 289 -4.35 7.88 10.85
N PHE A 290 -4.65 6.59 10.90
CA PHE A 290 -5.90 6.04 10.35
C PHE A 290 -7.13 6.64 11.01
N LEU A 291 -7.21 6.67 12.36
CA LEU A 291 -8.33 7.30 13.06
C LEU A 291 -8.46 8.79 12.73
N GLU A 292 -7.34 9.47 12.52
CA GLU A 292 -7.35 10.87 12.13
C GLU A 292 -7.83 11.08 10.68
N ILE A 293 -7.45 10.20 9.74
CA ILE A 293 -8.01 10.20 8.38
C ILE A 293 -9.53 10.03 8.43
N VAL A 294 -10.03 9.09 9.24
CA VAL A 294 -11.48 8.87 9.42
C VAL A 294 -12.14 10.09 10.04
N ARG A 295 -11.52 10.74 11.04
CA ARG A 295 -12.06 11.98 11.63
C ARG A 295 -12.17 13.09 10.59
N LEU A 296 -11.13 13.29 9.79
CA LEU A 296 -11.10 14.34 8.76
C LEU A 296 -12.09 14.06 7.63
N SER A 297 -12.36 12.81 7.29
CA SER A 297 -13.34 12.45 6.26
C SER A 297 -14.79 12.65 6.71
N VAL A 298 -15.07 12.62 8.03
CA VAL A 298 -16.41 12.86 8.60
C VAL A 298 -16.94 14.26 8.28
N TYR A 299 -16.12 15.24 7.88
CA TYR A 299 -16.65 16.50 7.35
C TYR A 299 -17.49 16.32 6.07
N ASN A 300 -17.19 15.29 5.29
CA ASN A 300 -17.90 14.94 4.06
C ASN A 300 -19.04 13.92 4.27
N TYR A 301 -19.11 13.29 5.46
CA TYR A 301 -19.97 12.15 5.75
C TYR A 301 -20.80 12.34 7.03
N ASN A 302 -21.84 11.53 7.18
CA ASN A 302 -22.54 11.49 8.46
C ASN A 302 -21.79 10.57 9.41
N TYR A 303 -21.43 11.03 10.62
CA TYR A 303 -20.70 10.23 11.62
C TYR A 303 -21.45 8.96 12.08
N TYR A 304 -22.70 8.76 11.63
CA TYR A 304 -23.46 7.51 11.80
C TYR A 304 -23.07 6.40 10.81
N GLU A 305 -22.21 6.67 9.82
CA GLU A 305 -21.81 5.73 8.77
C GLU A 305 -20.46 5.03 9.05
N LEU A 306 -19.92 5.14 10.27
CA LEU A 306 -18.63 4.52 10.65
C LEU A 306 -18.60 2.99 10.43
N ASP A 307 -19.75 2.32 10.57
CA ASP A 307 -19.89 0.88 10.36
C ASP A 307 -19.65 0.43 8.91
N TYR A 308 -19.70 1.35 7.95
CA TYR A 308 -19.39 1.08 6.53
C TYR A 308 -17.90 1.16 6.22
N ILE A 309 -17.12 1.85 7.07
CA ILE A 309 -15.70 2.15 6.84
C ILE A 309 -14.81 1.31 7.75
N LEU A 310 -15.17 1.23 9.04
CA LEU A 310 -14.30 0.65 10.05
C LEU A 310 -14.42 -0.88 10.09
N PRO A 311 -13.29 -1.63 10.14
CA PRO A 311 -13.30 -3.08 10.24
C PRO A 311 -13.80 -3.56 11.60
N ASN A 312 -14.43 -4.74 11.62
CA ASN A 312 -14.91 -5.38 12.84
C ASN A 312 -13.77 -5.82 13.77
N ASN A 313 -12.60 -6.10 13.20
CA ASN A 313 -11.37 -6.42 13.92
C ASN A 313 -10.72 -5.20 14.59
N LEU A 314 -11.30 -4.00 14.52
CA LEU A 314 -10.95 -2.87 15.41
C LEU A 314 -11.88 -2.76 16.64
N VAL A 315 -12.91 -3.60 16.74
CA VAL A 315 -13.81 -3.63 17.89
C VAL A 315 -13.16 -4.42 19.02
N TYR A 316 -12.87 -3.74 20.13
CA TYR A 316 -12.23 -4.30 21.33
C TYR A 316 -12.95 -5.55 21.85
N ASP A 317 -14.28 -5.55 21.76
CA ASP A 317 -15.13 -6.65 22.22
C ASP A 317 -15.16 -7.86 21.27
N ASN A 318 -14.76 -7.69 20.00
CA ASN A 318 -14.78 -8.75 18.99
C ASN A 318 -13.46 -9.52 18.92
N VAL A 319 -12.34 -8.88 19.24
CA VAL A 319 -11.02 -9.52 19.15
C VAL A 319 -10.73 -10.41 20.37
N ASN A 320 -10.05 -11.51 20.11
CA ASN A 320 -9.52 -12.41 21.14
C ASN A 320 -8.02 -12.11 21.37
N GLY A 321 -7.53 -12.44 22.56
CA GLY A 321 -6.12 -12.18 22.93
C GLY A 321 -5.95 -10.86 23.66
N LYS A 322 -5.04 -10.85 24.66
CA LYS A 322 -4.75 -9.66 25.47
C LYS A 322 -4.01 -8.62 24.64
N GLU A 323 -3.05 -9.04 23.83
CA GLU A 323 -2.22 -8.14 23.01
C GLU A 323 -3.05 -7.36 21.98
N LYS A 324 -3.94 -8.01 21.23
CA LYS A 324 -4.84 -7.31 20.28
C LYS A 324 -5.73 -6.30 20.98
N LYS A 325 -6.28 -6.65 22.14
CA LYS A 325 -7.08 -5.74 22.98
C LYS A 325 -6.27 -4.55 23.47
N ASP A 326 -5.05 -4.80 23.94
CA ASP A 326 -4.15 -3.75 24.39
C ASP A 326 -3.73 -2.82 23.25
N ALA A 327 -3.51 -3.34 22.04
CA ALA A 327 -3.23 -2.54 20.84
C ALA A 327 -4.38 -1.59 20.49
N ILE A 328 -5.62 -2.09 20.38
CA ILE A 328 -6.81 -1.26 20.12
C ILE A 328 -6.99 -0.19 21.20
N LYS A 329 -6.86 -0.60 22.46
CA LYS A 329 -6.94 0.29 23.62
C LYS A 329 -5.90 1.40 23.52
N ASN A 330 -4.65 1.06 23.20
CA ASN A 330 -3.54 2.02 23.10
C ASN A 330 -3.76 3.01 21.95
N VAL A 331 -4.18 2.54 20.77
CA VAL A 331 -4.51 3.40 19.64
C VAL A 331 -5.60 4.39 20.01
N PHE A 332 -6.73 3.92 20.54
CA PHE A 332 -7.83 4.81 20.91
C PHE A 332 -7.43 5.82 22.00
N MET A 333 -6.75 5.38 23.06
CA MET A 333 -6.36 6.26 24.16
C MET A 333 -5.31 7.30 23.75
N THR A 334 -4.36 6.90 22.89
CA THR A 334 -3.35 7.83 22.35
C THR A 334 -4.02 8.85 21.44
N TRP A 335 -4.97 8.42 20.60
CA TRP A 335 -5.73 9.31 19.72
C TRP A 335 -6.56 10.29 20.53
N LEU A 336 -7.25 9.81 21.57
CA LEU A 336 -8.05 10.63 22.45
C LEU A 336 -7.21 11.70 23.16
N LYS A 337 -6.03 11.33 23.70
CA LYS A 337 -5.07 12.26 24.32
C LYS A 337 -4.54 13.31 23.33
N ASN A 338 -4.15 12.90 22.12
CA ASN A 338 -3.64 13.84 21.12
C ASN A 338 -4.76 14.78 20.63
N SER A 339 -5.98 14.29 20.50
CA SER A 339 -7.15 15.11 20.14
C SER A 339 -7.49 16.17 21.19
N TYR A 340 -7.07 15.98 22.45
CA TYR A 340 -7.23 16.95 23.52
C TYR A 340 -6.25 18.13 23.36
N ILE A 341 -5.00 17.84 22.96
CA ILE A 341 -3.93 18.84 22.82
C ILE A 341 -4.12 19.72 21.57
N ILE A 342 -4.58 19.14 20.47
CA ILE A 342 -4.55 19.78 19.14
C ILE A 342 -5.71 20.77 18.91
N LEU A 343 -6.80 20.72 19.68
CA LEU A 343 -8.05 21.42 19.36
C LEU A 343 -8.65 22.16 20.58
N PRO A 344 -8.21 23.40 20.88
CA PRO A 344 -8.66 24.15 22.06
C PRO A 344 -10.14 24.56 22.02
N GLU A 345 -10.74 24.65 20.83
CA GLU A 345 -12.15 25.01 20.63
C GLU A 345 -12.84 23.97 19.73
N LYS A 346 -13.13 22.77 20.25
CA LYS A 346 -13.78 21.72 19.44
C LYS A 346 -15.17 22.13 18.97
N ASP A 347 -15.40 22.02 17.65
CA ASP A 347 -16.73 21.93 17.04
C ASP A 347 -17.50 20.77 17.70
N LEU A 348 -18.81 20.93 17.85
CA LEU A 348 -19.70 19.91 18.38
C LEU A 348 -19.57 18.59 17.60
N LYS A 349 -19.27 18.66 16.30
CA LYS A 349 -19.01 17.49 15.44
C LYS A 349 -17.85 16.61 15.93
N ASP A 350 -16.73 17.21 16.32
CA ASP A 350 -15.56 16.45 16.79
C ASP A 350 -15.85 15.73 18.11
N LYS A 351 -16.69 16.34 18.97
CA LYS A 351 -17.14 15.73 20.22
C LYS A 351 -18.06 14.53 19.95
N PHE A 352 -18.97 14.66 18.98
CA PHE A 352 -19.80 13.54 18.52
C PHE A 352 -18.96 12.41 17.90
N PHE A 353 -17.94 12.75 17.10
CA PHE A 353 -17.05 11.76 16.50
C PHE A 353 -16.33 10.92 17.56
N ALA A 354 -15.73 11.57 18.58
CA ALA A 354 -15.09 10.87 19.68
C ALA A 354 -16.05 9.91 20.41
N ASN A 355 -17.31 10.33 20.61
CA ASN A 355 -18.31 9.46 21.22
C ASN A 355 -18.66 8.27 20.33
N LYS A 356 -18.77 8.48 19.01
CA LYS A 356 -19.14 7.44 18.05
C LYS A 356 -18.05 6.42 17.81
N ILE A 357 -16.80 6.87 17.68
CA ILE A 357 -15.66 5.94 17.57
C ILE A 357 -15.50 5.13 18.86
N PHE A 358 -15.74 5.73 20.03
CA PHE A 358 -15.76 5.00 21.31
C PHE A 358 -16.87 3.94 21.36
N GLU A 359 -18.10 4.30 20.97
CA GLU A 359 -19.24 3.37 20.92
C GLU A 359 -18.98 2.18 19.98
N PHE A 360 -18.34 2.45 18.84
CA PHE A 360 -17.94 1.45 17.85
C PHE A 360 -16.91 0.49 18.42
N ILE A 361 -15.81 1.02 18.97
CA ILE A 361 -14.68 0.21 19.46
C ILE A 361 -15.09 -0.58 20.72
N PHE A 362 -15.79 0.04 21.67
CA PHE A 362 -16.10 -0.53 22.99
C PHE A 362 -17.60 -0.75 23.16
N GLN A 363 -18.14 -1.76 22.48
CA GLN A 363 -19.57 -2.08 22.45
C GLN A 363 -20.21 -2.30 23.84
N LYS A 364 -19.44 -2.74 24.84
CA LYS A 364 -19.92 -2.96 26.21
C LYS A 364 -19.73 -1.76 27.15
N ALA A 365 -19.08 -0.70 26.69
CA ALA A 365 -18.82 0.47 27.51
C ALA A 365 -19.99 1.47 27.52
N GLU A 366 -20.16 2.15 28.65
CA GLU A 366 -21.09 3.24 28.87
C GLU A 366 -20.36 4.57 28.59
N PRO A 367 -20.69 5.27 27.48
CA PRO A 367 -19.93 6.43 27.05
C PRO A 367 -20.00 7.61 28.03
N ILE A 368 -21.12 7.82 28.72
CA ILE A 368 -21.27 8.95 29.64
C ILE A 368 -20.29 8.81 30.81
N SER A 369 -20.27 7.66 31.48
CA SER A 369 -19.33 7.34 32.55
C SER A 369 -17.88 7.46 32.06
N PHE A 370 -17.57 6.93 30.87
CA PHE A 370 -16.23 6.98 30.31
C PHE A 370 -15.75 8.43 30.10
N PHE A 371 -16.47 9.23 29.31
CA PHE A 371 -16.05 10.59 28.98
C PHE A 371 -16.12 11.55 30.16
N ARG A 372 -17.01 11.33 31.14
CA ARG A 372 -17.01 12.10 32.39
C ARG A 372 -15.75 11.85 33.20
N ILE A 373 -15.39 10.58 33.42
CA ILE A 373 -14.19 10.26 34.20
C ILE A 373 -12.96 10.66 33.40
N ILE A 374 -12.75 10.14 32.20
CA ILE A 374 -11.53 10.38 31.42
C ILE A 374 -11.39 11.84 31.01
N GLY A 375 -12.46 12.51 30.61
CA GLY A 375 -12.41 13.93 30.23
C GLY A 375 -12.05 14.84 31.40
N PHE A 376 -12.67 14.62 32.57
CA PHE A 376 -12.28 15.34 33.79
C PHE A 376 -10.84 15.04 34.19
N THR A 377 -10.44 13.77 34.06
CA THR A 377 -9.11 13.31 34.43
C THR A 377 -8.01 13.90 33.55
N MET A 378 -8.24 13.98 32.25
CA MET A 378 -7.40 14.72 31.30
C MET A 378 -7.25 16.19 31.69
N PHE A 379 -8.33 16.82 32.17
CA PHE A 379 -8.37 18.23 32.48
C PHE A 379 -7.58 18.62 33.73
N ILE A 380 -7.57 17.76 34.75
CA ILE A 380 -6.93 18.05 36.05
C ILE A 380 -5.56 17.38 36.22
N ASN A 381 -5.15 16.47 35.32
CA ASN A 381 -4.00 15.57 35.49
C ASN A 381 -2.74 16.26 36.04
N ASP A 382 -2.39 17.41 35.48
CA ASP A 382 -1.12 18.09 35.80
C ASP A 382 -1.15 18.80 37.18
N PHE A 383 -2.32 18.87 37.82
CA PHE A 383 -2.58 19.65 39.04
C PHE A 383 -3.01 18.79 40.23
N VAL A 384 -3.12 17.47 40.05
CA VAL A 384 -3.71 16.56 41.06
C VAL A 384 -2.95 16.53 42.39
N TYR A 385 -1.66 16.89 42.39
CA TYR A 385 -0.79 16.81 43.57
C TYR A 385 -0.63 18.15 44.31
N ASP A 386 -1.23 19.22 43.82
CA ASP A 386 -1.22 20.54 44.47
C ASP A 386 -2.65 20.90 44.91
N ASP A 387 -2.91 20.85 46.22
CA ASP A 387 -4.25 21.03 46.77
C ASP A 387 -4.84 22.42 46.45
N GLN A 388 -4.02 23.47 46.39
CA GLN A 388 -4.50 24.83 46.08
C GLN A 388 -4.86 24.96 44.60
N ILE A 389 -3.98 24.46 43.72
CA ILE A 389 -4.21 24.54 42.27
C ILE A 389 -5.31 23.57 41.83
N LEU A 390 -5.51 22.45 42.54
CA LEU A 390 -6.54 21.48 42.24
C LEU A 390 -7.96 22.07 42.37
N GLU A 391 -8.25 22.80 43.44
CA GLU A 391 -9.56 23.46 43.61
C GLU A 391 -9.80 24.51 42.51
N GLU A 392 -8.78 25.31 42.19
CA GLU A 392 -8.84 26.29 41.08
C GLU A 392 -9.09 25.62 39.74
N ARG A 393 -8.42 24.49 39.46
CA ARG A 393 -8.62 23.75 38.21
C ARG A 393 -9.98 23.08 38.16
N ILE A 394 -10.49 22.54 39.26
CA ILE A 394 -11.85 21.98 39.31
C ILE A 394 -12.90 23.08 39.08
N PHE A 395 -12.68 24.28 39.61
CA PHE A 395 -13.53 25.44 39.32
C PHE A 395 -13.47 25.84 37.83
N ALA A 396 -12.27 25.85 37.24
CA ALA A 396 -12.08 26.07 35.81
C ALA A 396 -12.82 25.03 34.96
N TYR A 397 -12.84 23.75 35.36
CA TYR A 397 -13.59 22.70 34.65
C TYR A 397 -15.10 22.98 34.61
N ALA A 398 -15.65 23.59 35.66
CA ALA A 398 -17.06 23.91 35.73
C ALA A 398 -17.44 25.05 34.75
N SER A 399 -16.53 25.98 34.49
CA SER A 399 -16.75 27.19 33.71
C SER A 399 -16.25 27.11 32.26
N GLU A 400 -15.17 26.37 32.00
CA GLU A 400 -14.60 26.20 30.66
C GLU A 400 -15.46 25.27 29.76
N PRO A 401 -15.42 25.43 28.42
CA PRO A 401 -16.09 24.51 27.51
C PRO A 401 -15.58 23.07 27.67
N ASN A 402 -16.49 22.11 27.82
CA ASN A 402 -16.10 20.72 27.98
C ASN A 402 -15.51 20.17 26.67
N ILE A 403 -14.35 19.52 26.77
CA ILE A 403 -13.57 19.04 25.62
C ILE A 403 -14.17 17.74 25.07
N PHE A 404 -14.89 16.98 25.90
CA PHE A 404 -15.60 15.77 25.49
C PHE A 404 -17.06 15.81 25.94
N ILE A 405 -17.94 15.21 25.15
CA ILE A 405 -19.36 15.02 25.51
C ILE A 405 -19.64 13.53 25.40
N GLY A 406 -19.86 12.90 26.55
CA GLY A 406 -20.39 11.53 26.59
C GLY A 406 -21.88 11.56 26.29
N ILE A 407 -22.29 10.79 25.29
CA ILE A 407 -23.70 10.65 24.91
C ILE A 407 -24.06 9.18 25.05
N GLY A 408 -25.15 8.92 25.76
CA GLY A 408 -25.60 7.56 26.00
C GLY A 408 -26.01 6.85 24.70
N ARG A 409 -25.86 5.53 24.70
CA ARG A 409 -26.32 4.67 23.61
C ARG A 409 -27.84 4.79 23.46
N ILE A 410 -28.31 4.83 22.22
CA ILE A 410 -29.74 4.80 21.90
C ILE A 410 -30.22 3.34 21.95
N TYR A 411 -31.14 3.05 22.85
CA TYR A 411 -31.77 1.73 22.96
C TYR A 411 -33.17 1.76 22.35
N SER A 412 -33.47 0.85 21.42
CA SER A 412 -34.83 0.64 20.93
C SER A 412 -35.62 -0.18 21.95
N PHE A 413 -36.59 0.44 22.61
CA PHE A 413 -37.49 -0.23 23.55
C PHE A 413 -38.73 -0.74 22.84
N ASN A 414 -39.09 -2.01 23.06
CA ASN A 414 -40.32 -2.55 22.50
C ASN A 414 -41.41 -2.85 23.56
N LYS A 415 -41.10 -2.99 24.87
CA LYS A 415 -42.11 -3.16 25.95
C LYS A 415 -41.67 -2.67 27.34
N GLU A 416 -42.62 -2.46 28.27
CA GLU A 416 -42.39 -2.07 29.67
C GLU A 416 -41.57 -3.09 30.50
N SER A 417 -41.58 -4.38 30.12
CA SER A 417 -40.71 -5.42 30.70
C SER A 417 -39.22 -5.20 30.42
N ASP A 418 -38.88 -4.28 29.52
CA ASP A 418 -37.51 -3.93 29.17
C ASP A 418 -36.89 -2.93 30.16
N SER A 419 -37.67 -2.31 31.06
CA SER A 419 -37.20 -1.25 31.97
C SER A 419 -36.23 -1.76 33.05
N SER A 420 -36.58 -2.83 33.75
CA SER A 420 -35.69 -3.48 34.74
C SER A 420 -34.50 -4.15 34.08
N ASN A 421 -34.67 -4.66 32.86
CA ASN A 421 -33.58 -5.19 32.04
C ASN A 421 -32.61 -4.08 31.59
N PHE A 422 -33.14 -2.88 31.32
CA PHE A 422 -32.38 -1.70 30.93
C PHE A 422 -31.57 -1.10 32.08
N GLU A 423 -32.14 -0.94 33.27
CA GLU A 423 -31.38 -0.48 34.44
C GLU A 423 -30.22 -1.43 34.77
N ASN A 424 -30.50 -2.75 34.77
CA ASN A 424 -29.48 -3.77 34.97
C ASN A 424 -28.39 -3.71 33.88
N ARG A 425 -28.78 -3.45 32.63
CA ARG A 425 -27.84 -3.30 31.51
C ARG A 425 -26.96 -2.07 31.67
N ILE A 426 -27.52 -0.90 31.99
CA ILE A 426 -26.73 0.31 32.27
C ILE A 426 -25.75 0.05 33.41
N ILE A 427 -26.21 -0.57 34.51
CA ILE A 427 -25.33 -0.90 35.65
C ILE A 427 -24.20 -1.83 35.20
N ALA A 428 -24.48 -2.84 34.37
CA ALA A 428 -23.48 -3.74 33.83
C ALA A 428 -22.46 -3.01 32.93
N GLU A 429 -22.92 -2.14 32.03
CA GLU A 429 -22.07 -1.33 31.13
C GLU A 429 -21.22 -0.33 31.91
N LYS A 430 -21.78 0.31 32.95
CA LYS A 430 -21.01 1.18 33.87
C LYS A 430 -19.94 0.41 34.62
N ASN A 431 -20.28 -0.73 35.20
CA ASN A 431 -19.32 -1.58 35.90
C ASN A 431 -18.21 -2.08 34.97
N TRP A 432 -18.57 -2.43 33.73
CA TRP A 432 -17.59 -2.78 32.70
C TRP A 432 -16.66 -1.59 32.41
N THR A 433 -17.22 -0.39 32.26
CA THR A 433 -16.47 0.85 31.98
C THR A 433 -15.51 1.20 33.10
N TYR A 434 -15.95 1.11 34.36
CA TYR A 434 -15.08 1.34 35.51
C TYR A 434 -13.93 0.35 35.56
N LYS A 435 -14.20 -0.94 35.30
CA LYS A 435 -13.16 -1.96 35.21
C LYS A 435 -12.21 -1.67 34.04
N PHE A 436 -12.72 -1.26 32.89
CA PHE A 436 -11.88 -0.89 31.76
C PHE A 436 -10.94 0.27 32.10
N ILE A 437 -11.45 1.34 32.72
CA ILE A 437 -10.67 2.50 33.17
C ILE A 437 -9.58 2.08 34.17
N LEU A 438 -9.93 1.21 35.12
CA LEU A 438 -8.99 0.67 36.11
C LEU A 438 -7.82 -0.08 35.45
N HIS A 439 -8.10 -0.82 34.37
CA HIS A 439 -7.11 -1.63 33.65
C HIS A 439 -6.48 -0.92 32.44
N LEU A 440 -6.56 0.41 32.38
CA LEU A 440 -5.83 1.20 31.36
C LEU A 440 -4.31 1.09 31.50
N GLY A 441 -3.78 0.62 32.65
CA GLY A 441 -2.35 0.44 32.86
C GLY A 441 -1.58 1.76 32.76
N SER A 442 -0.47 1.78 32.01
CA SER A 442 0.32 3.00 31.73
C SER A 442 -0.41 4.07 30.93
N GLN A 443 -1.52 3.71 30.27
CA GLN A 443 -2.39 4.67 29.59
C GLN A 443 -3.37 5.35 30.55
N GLY A 444 -3.57 4.78 31.75
CA GLY A 444 -4.40 5.33 32.80
C GLY A 444 -3.73 6.48 33.54
N TYR A 445 -4.52 7.20 34.32
CA TYR A 445 -4.05 8.30 35.15
C TYR A 445 -3.76 7.78 36.55
N TYR A 446 -2.54 8.00 37.04
CA TYR A 446 -2.04 7.40 38.29
C TYR A 446 -3.01 7.59 39.46
N TYR A 447 -3.59 8.78 39.58
CA TYR A 447 -4.49 9.09 40.69
C TYR A 447 -5.82 8.32 40.66
N LEU A 448 -6.28 7.85 39.49
CA LEU A 448 -7.46 6.98 39.40
C LEU A 448 -7.16 5.57 39.92
N GLN A 449 -5.89 5.18 40.00
CA GLN A 449 -5.46 3.88 40.54
C GLN A 449 -5.13 3.97 42.03
N ASN A 450 -4.92 5.16 42.59
CA ASN A 450 -4.60 5.36 44.00
C ASN A 450 -5.83 5.85 44.79
N GLU A 451 -6.30 5.03 45.73
CA GLU A 451 -7.50 5.35 46.52
C GLU A 451 -7.38 6.66 47.32
N ASP A 452 -6.22 6.94 47.92
CA ASP A 452 -6.02 8.14 48.73
C ASP A 452 -6.07 9.41 47.88
N ILE A 453 -5.43 9.38 46.72
CA ILE A 453 -5.42 10.54 45.81
C ILE A 453 -6.81 10.72 45.19
N LEU A 454 -7.50 9.64 44.80
CA LEU A 454 -8.89 9.71 44.35
C LEU A 454 -9.81 10.32 45.41
N ASN A 455 -9.63 9.97 46.69
CA ASN A 455 -10.39 10.56 47.79
C ASN A 455 -10.14 12.06 47.93
N LYS A 456 -8.90 12.51 47.76
CA LYS A 456 -8.58 13.95 47.75
C LYS A 456 -9.31 14.67 46.63
N VAL A 457 -9.28 14.14 45.41
CA VAL A 457 -9.98 14.72 44.25
C VAL A 457 -11.49 14.77 44.49
N ILE A 458 -12.10 13.70 44.99
CA ILE A 458 -13.54 13.67 45.32
C ILE A 458 -13.87 14.74 46.38
N HIS A 459 -13.03 14.89 47.40
CA HIS A 459 -13.22 15.90 48.44
C HIS A 459 -13.08 17.33 47.89
N ALA A 460 -12.09 17.59 47.04
CA ALA A 460 -11.89 18.88 46.40
C ALA A 460 -13.11 19.27 45.52
N ILE A 461 -13.68 18.30 44.78
CA ILE A 461 -14.94 18.53 44.04
C ILE A 461 -16.08 18.94 44.98
N GLU A 462 -16.22 18.27 46.13
CA GLU A 462 -17.25 18.63 47.12
C GLU A 462 -17.05 20.05 47.68
N GLN A 463 -15.81 20.43 47.95
CA GLN A 463 -15.48 21.77 48.41
C GLN A 463 -15.81 22.85 47.37
N VAL A 464 -15.44 22.64 46.10
CA VAL A 464 -15.75 23.61 45.02
C VAL A 464 -17.26 23.73 44.80
N ARG A 465 -18.01 22.61 44.86
CA ARG A 465 -19.49 22.60 44.73
C ARG A 465 -20.20 23.36 45.85
N THR A 466 -19.61 23.42 47.05
CA THR A 466 -20.25 23.99 48.24
C THR A 466 -19.80 25.42 48.56
N LYS A 467 -18.56 25.80 48.20
CA LYS A 467 -17.98 27.11 48.55
C LYS A 467 -18.26 28.22 47.54
N ASN A 468 -18.42 27.93 46.24
CA ASN A 468 -18.41 28.96 45.21
C ASN A 468 -19.81 29.31 44.69
N ALA A 469 -20.25 30.54 44.99
CA ALA A 469 -21.50 31.13 44.49
C ALA A 469 -21.46 31.51 42.99
N ASP A 470 -20.30 31.41 42.34
CA ASP A 470 -20.04 31.87 40.97
C ASP A 470 -20.11 30.76 39.91
N ILE A 471 -20.52 29.53 40.28
CA ILE A 471 -20.73 28.43 39.32
C ILE A 471 -22.17 28.46 38.83
N ASP A 472 -22.37 28.51 37.52
CA ASP A 472 -23.70 28.43 36.92
C ASP A 472 -24.34 27.02 37.05
N GLU A 473 -25.63 26.91 36.75
CA GLU A 473 -26.35 25.64 36.85
C GLU A 473 -25.72 24.53 36.00
N LEU A 474 -25.17 24.89 34.83
CA LEU A 474 -24.52 23.94 33.92
C LEU A 474 -23.21 23.40 34.51
N GLY A 475 -22.36 24.27 35.07
CA GLY A 475 -21.14 23.91 35.76
C GLY A 475 -21.39 23.05 36.99
N LEU A 476 -22.42 23.38 37.79
CA LEU A 476 -22.86 22.55 38.91
C LEU A 476 -23.33 21.17 38.45
N ALA A 477 -24.12 21.08 37.38
CA ALA A 477 -24.55 19.81 36.81
C ALA A 477 -23.37 18.95 36.33
N ARG A 478 -22.34 19.57 35.73
CA ARG A 478 -21.10 18.89 35.32
C ARG A 478 -20.36 18.31 36.52
N LEU A 479 -20.10 19.11 37.55
CA LEU A 479 -19.40 18.66 38.76
C LEU A 479 -20.19 17.57 39.49
N ASN A 480 -21.52 17.71 39.60
CA ASN A 480 -22.39 16.68 40.17
C ASN A 480 -22.28 15.35 39.40
N GLY A 481 -22.27 15.42 38.07
CA GLY A 481 -22.08 14.26 37.20
C GLY A 481 -20.75 13.56 37.44
N VAL A 482 -19.63 14.30 37.38
CA VAL A 482 -18.30 13.75 37.63
C VAL A 482 -18.19 13.16 39.04
N HIS A 483 -18.65 13.87 40.06
CA HIS A 483 -18.64 13.40 41.44
C HIS A 483 -19.38 12.07 41.60
N SER A 484 -20.57 11.95 41.00
CA SER A 484 -21.35 10.71 41.02
C SER A 484 -20.63 9.54 40.33
N GLU A 485 -20.02 9.76 39.16
CA GLU A 485 -19.29 8.69 38.46
C GLU A 485 -18.01 8.29 39.22
N LEU A 486 -17.26 9.23 39.81
CA LEU A 486 -16.07 8.93 40.61
C LEU A 486 -16.40 8.15 41.89
N LEU A 487 -17.52 8.45 42.56
CA LEU A 487 -18.01 7.65 43.69
C LEU A 487 -18.38 6.22 43.26
N GLY A 488 -18.98 6.05 42.08
CA GLY A 488 -19.25 4.73 41.50
C GLY A 488 -17.97 3.96 41.19
N TYR A 489 -17.02 4.60 40.52
CA TYR A 489 -15.71 4.06 40.18
C TYR A 489 -14.91 3.64 41.43
N LYS A 490 -14.90 4.47 42.48
CA LYS A 490 -14.23 4.17 43.76
C LYS A 490 -14.70 2.84 44.36
N LYS A 491 -16.00 2.52 44.29
CA LYS A 491 -16.51 1.24 44.81
C LYS A 491 -15.89 0.04 44.07
N ILE A 492 -15.67 0.16 42.77
CA ILE A 492 -15.01 -0.87 41.97
C ILE A 492 -13.53 -0.98 42.33
N LEU A 493 -12.83 0.15 42.44
CA LEU A 493 -11.43 0.22 42.88
C LEU A 493 -11.22 -0.53 44.21
N GLN A 494 -12.04 -0.21 45.22
CA GLN A 494 -12.00 -0.86 46.53
C GLN A 494 -12.31 -2.36 46.47
N SER A 495 -13.19 -2.78 45.56
CA SER A 495 -13.57 -4.19 45.42
C SER A 495 -12.45 -5.05 44.80
N GLU A 496 -11.62 -4.48 43.94
CA GLU A 496 -10.48 -5.19 43.34
C GLU A 496 -9.28 -5.23 44.29
N TYR A 497 -9.02 -4.19 45.10
CA TYR A 497 -7.96 -4.20 46.12
C TYR A 497 -8.23 -5.16 47.31
N ARG A 498 -9.46 -5.63 47.47
CA ARG A 498 -9.86 -6.57 48.54
C ARG A 498 -9.82 -8.04 48.10
N LYS A 499 -9.56 -8.32 46.82
CA LYS A 499 -9.29 -9.67 46.31
C LYS A 499 -7.79 -9.92 46.32
#